data_AF-A0A368KEB6-F1
#
_entry.id   AF-A0A368KEB6-F1
#
_cell.length_a   1.000
_cell.length_b   1.000
_cell.length_c   1.000
_cell.angle_alpha   90.00
_cell.angle_beta   90.00
_cell.angle_gamma   90.00
#
_symmetry.space_group_name_H-M   'P 1'
#
loop_
_entity.id
_entity.type
_entity.pdbx_description
1 polymer ?
#
loop_
_entity_poly.entity_id
_entity_poly.type
_entity_poly.pdbx_seq_one_letter_code
_entity_poly.pdbx_strand_id
1 'polypeptide(L)'
;MTTEVAYARFIPLEKPMAVGLYAVPLVCEAVPQIGCGCLAKPVLTQLGDHPDIARAWLHHHGGVIAIEWLRELEVGRQVGLLRAALGGDSKVALVADPSAATLLATFPNPSYWYQRETVDQLSQEEAHTIAARLLQRLSHARVPLPDGAALQCDLACALQEVLVSDETMTIEGRLARLLVVAGNTFQHHLGPNALPQLDAWLTPAALLPAAQVDVSRGP
;
A
#
# COMPACT_ATOMS: atom_id res chain seq x y z
N MET A 1 13.39 53.48 33.50
CA MET A 1 13.56 52.63 32.30
C MET A 1 13.04 51.25 32.65
N THR A 2 11.77 51.00 32.34
CA THR A 2 11.09 49.72 32.63
C THR A 2 11.00 48.94 31.33
N THR A 3 11.70 47.81 31.28
CA THR A 3 11.66 46.82 30.21
C THR A 3 10.31 46.11 30.21
N GLU A 4 9.53 46.29 29.15
CA GLU A 4 8.35 45.48 28.84
C GLU A 4 8.82 44.15 28.25
N VAL A 5 8.65 43.06 28.99
CA VAL A 5 8.86 41.70 28.48
C VAL A 5 7.57 41.32 27.76
N ALA A 6 7.62 41.28 26.43
CA ALA A 6 6.53 40.78 25.61
C ALA A 6 6.27 39.30 25.96
N TYR A 7 5.16 39.04 26.64
CA TYR A 7 4.62 37.70 26.82
C TYR A 7 4.28 37.15 25.43
N ALA A 8 5.08 36.21 24.95
CA ALA A 8 4.69 35.35 23.85
C ALA A 8 3.35 34.70 24.24
N ARG A 9 2.29 35.05 23.51
CA ARG A 9 1.02 34.34 23.58
C ARG A 9 1.31 32.90 23.19
N PHE A 10 1.38 32.02 24.18
CA PHE A 10 1.16 30.60 23.98
C PHE A 10 -0.21 30.45 23.33
N ILE A 11 -0.23 30.16 22.03
CA ILE A 11 -1.42 29.66 21.37
C ILE A 11 -1.68 28.32 22.03
N PRO A 12 -2.84 28.12 22.70
CA PRO A 12 -3.18 26.81 23.23
C PRO A 12 -3.18 25.82 22.06
N LEU A 13 -2.45 24.71 22.20
CA LEU A 13 -2.53 23.59 21.27
C LEU A 13 -4.01 23.18 21.21
N GLU A 14 -4.69 23.53 20.12
CA GLU A 14 -6.11 23.26 19.94
C GLU A 14 -6.35 21.77 20.14
N LYS A 15 -7.44 21.44 20.85
CA LYS A 15 -7.91 20.08 21.11
C LYS A 15 -7.82 19.25 19.81
N PRO A 16 -7.24 18.04 19.81
CA PRO A 16 -7.22 17.23 18.61
C PRO A 16 -8.66 17.03 18.15
N MET A 17 -8.90 17.39 16.90
CA MET A 17 -10.20 17.27 16.30
C MET A 17 -10.58 15.80 16.06
N ALA A 18 -11.87 15.59 15.76
CA ALA A 18 -12.36 14.27 15.38
C ALA A 18 -11.62 13.72 14.15
N VAL A 19 -11.21 12.46 14.25
CA VAL A 19 -10.66 11.69 13.12
C VAL A 19 -11.81 11.32 12.19
N GLY A 20 -11.69 11.69 10.92
CA GLY A 20 -12.61 11.26 9.87
C GLY A 20 -12.15 9.94 9.24
N LEU A 21 -13.08 9.02 8.98
CA LEU A 21 -12.81 7.75 8.29
C LEU A 21 -13.47 7.74 6.91
N TYR A 22 -12.70 7.39 5.89
CA TYR A 22 -13.13 7.44 4.50
C TYR A 22 -12.82 6.14 3.78
N ALA A 23 -13.81 5.59 3.07
CA ALA A 23 -13.61 4.46 2.18
C ALA A 23 -12.81 4.89 0.93
N VAL A 24 -11.80 4.13 0.56
CA VAL A 24 -10.88 4.42 -0.55
C VAL A 24 -10.50 3.13 -1.32
N PRO A 25 -10.16 3.22 -2.62
CA PRO A 25 -9.82 2.05 -3.44
C PRO A 25 -8.30 1.78 -3.48
N LEU A 26 -7.66 1.62 -2.31
CA LEU A 26 -6.20 1.40 -2.23
C LEU A 26 -5.82 -0.04 -1.86
N VAL A 27 -6.72 -1.00 -2.09
CA VAL A 27 -6.45 -2.43 -1.93
C VAL A 27 -5.42 -2.89 -2.98
N CYS A 28 -4.47 -3.74 -2.59
CA CYS A 28 -3.47 -4.29 -3.50
C CYS A 28 -4.09 -5.39 -4.38
N GLU A 29 -3.98 -5.28 -5.70
CA GLU A 29 -4.47 -6.33 -6.62
C GLU A 29 -3.64 -7.62 -6.52
N ALA A 30 -2.32 -7.49 -6.32
CA ALA A 30 -1.44 -8.63 -6.18
C ALA A 30 -1.64 -9.37 -4.85
N VAL A 31 -2.10 -8.68 -3.80
CA VAL A 31 -2.39 -9.24 -2.47
C VAL A 31 -3.67 -8.60 -1.91
N PRO A 32 -4.87 -9.08 -2.32
CA PRO A 32 -6.15 -8.44 -2.01
C PRO A 32 -6.52 -8.31 -0.53
N GLN A 33 -5.72 -8.88 0.36
CA GLN A 33 -5.92 -8.86 1.80
C GLN A 33 -5.31 -7.61 2.46
N ILE A 34 -4.47 -6.87 1.73
CA ILE A 34 -3.73 -5.70 2.23
C ILE A 34 -3.88 -4.51 1.26
N GLY A 35 -3.51 -3.31 1.71
CA GLY A 35 -3.41 -2.12 0.85
C GLY A 35 -2.14 -2.13 -0.01
N CYS A 36 -2.17 -1.50 -1.20
CA CYS A 36 -0.93 -1.29 -1.97
C CYS A 36 -0.16 -0.11 -1.38
N GLY A 37 0.98 -0.38 -0.74
CA GLY A 37 1.89 0.68 -0.31
C GLY A 37 2.32 1.58 -1.47
N CYS A 38 2.51 0.98 -2.65
CA CYS A 38 2.86 1.63 -3.90
C CYS A 38 1.87 2.73 -4.35
N LEU A 39 0.57 2.48 -4.19
CA LEU A 39 -0.51 3.41 -4.55
C LEU A 39 -0.81 4.38 -3.40
N ALA A 40 -0.68 3.89 -2.18
CA ALA A 40 -1.02 4.63 -0.98
C ALA A 40 -0.01 5.71 -0.63
N LYS A 41 1.29 5.45 -0.83
CA LYS A 41 2.34 6.38 -0.41
C LYS A 41 2.24 7.75 -1.08
N PRO A 42 2.05 7.88 -2.42
CA PRO A 42 1.84 9.19 -3.04
C PRO A 42 0.60 9.92 -2.48
N VAL A 43 -0.48 9.17 -2.20
CA VAL A 43 -1.71 9.73 -1.61
C VAL A 43 -1.45 10.25 -0.20
N LEU A 44 -0.77 9.47 0.66
CA LEU A 44 -0.41 9.87 2.02
C LEU A 44 0.58 11.04 2.03
N THR A 45 1.52 11.09 1.08
CA THR A 45 2.40 12.24 0.84
C THR A 45 1.58 13.50 0.56
N GLN A 46 0.69 13.46 -0.43
CA GLN A 46 -0.13 14.61 -0.81
C GLN A 46 -1.08 15.07 0.31
N LEU A 47 -1.66 14.13 1.06
CA LEU A 47 -2.51 14.46 2.21
C LEU A 47 -1.71 15.07 3.35
N GLY A 48 -0.51 14.56 3.63
CA GLY A 48 0.39 15.09 4.66
C GLY A 48 0.91 16.49 4.37
N ASP A 49 1.02 16.86 3.09
CA ASP A 49 1.42 18.21 2.67
C ASP A 49 0.26 19.22 2.68
N HIS A 50 -0.98 18.78 2.93
CA HIS A 50 -2.16 19.66 2.88
C HIS A 50 -2.34 20.45 4.20
N PRO A 51 -2.50 21.79 4.16
CA PRO A 51 -2.50 22.65 5.35
C PRO A 51 -3.67 22.46 6.34
N ASP A 52 -4.68 21.68 5.95
CA ASP A 52 -5.86 21.40 6.77
C ASP A 52 -5.81 20.02 7.44
N ILE A 53 -4.78 19.23 7.13
CA ILE A 53 -4.62 17.85 7.60
C ILE A 53 -3.46 17.83 8.59
N ALA A 54 -3.71 17.32 9.79
CA ALA A 54 -2.65 17.11 10.77
C ALA A 54 -1.88 15.84 10.41
N ARG A 55 -2.61 14.75 10.17
CA ARG A 55 -2.08 13.42 9.89
C ARG A 55 -3.07 12.58 9.08
N ALA A 56 -2.53 11.65 8.31
CA ALA A 56 -3.29 10.66 7.56
C ALA A 56 -2.74 9.25 7.82
N TRP A 57 -3.63 8.26 7.84
CA TRP A 57 -3.29 6.84 7.99
C TRP A 57 -4.08 6.00 6.99
N LEU A 58 -3.45 4.97 6.44
CA LEU A 58 -4.12 3.91 5.71
C LEU A 58 -4.34 2.71 6.65
N HIS A 59 -5.55 2.15 6.66
CA HIS A 59 -5.81 0.88 7.32
C HIS A 59 -5.13 -0.28 6.57
N HIS A 60 -4.65 -1.32 7.26
CA HIS A 60 -3.89 -2.45 6.70
C HIS A 60 -4.51 -3.05 5.45
N HIS A 61 -5.83 -3.24 5.43
CA HIS A 61 -6.58 -3.76 4.27
C HIS A 61 -6.57 -2.84 3.03
N GLY A 62 -6.23 -1.56 3.16
CA GLY A 62 -6.22 -0.59 2.06
C GLY A 62 -7.58 0.00 1.68
N GLY A 63 -8.66 -0.41 2.35
CA GLY A 63 -10.02 0.03 2.05
C GLY A 63 -10.45 1.33 2.75
N VAL A 64 -9.68 1.80 3.72
CA VAL A 64 -10.04 2.94 4.58
C VAL A 64 -8.83 3.82 4.84
N ILE A 65 -9.01 5.13 4.71
CA ILE A 65 -8.08 6.15 5.21
C ILE A 65 -8.71 6.87 6.41
N ALA A 66 -7.92 7.07 7.45
CA ALA A 66 -8.22 7.95 8.58
C ALA A 66 -7.51 9.29 8.40
N ILE A 67 -8.21 10.40 8.67
CA ILE A 67 -7.66 11.76 8.60
C ILE A 67 -7.90 12.45 9.94
N GLU A 68 -6.83 12.92 10.57
CA GLU A 68 -6.89 13.88 11.66
C GLU A 68 -6.87 15.29 11.04
N TRP A 69 -7.95 16.04 11.22
CA TRP A 69 -8.11 17.38 10.64
C TRP A 69 -7.56 18.46 11.60
N LEU A 70 -6.98 19.53 11.06
CA LEU A 70 -6.54 20.69 11.84
C LEU A 70 -7.68 21.69 12.09
N ARG A 71 -8.74 21.64 11.28
CA ARG A 71 -9.93 22.48 11.42
C ARG A 71 -11.19 21.78 10.91
N GLU A 72 -12.36 22.24 11.35
CA GLU A 72 -13.64 21.73 10.87
C GLU A 72 -13.86 22.13 9.41
N LEU A 73 -14.11 21.12 8.59
CA LEU A 73 -14.44 21.25 7.18
C LEU A 73 -15.76 20.54 6.92
N GLU A 74 -16.57 21.11 6.03
CA GLU A 74 -17.75 20.43 5.48
C GLU A 74 -17.38 19.08 4.84
N VAL A 75 -18.20 18.05 5.06
CA VAL A 75 -17.94 16.67 4.57
C VAL A 75 -17.69 16.64 3.06
N GLY A 76 -18.42 17.44 2.28
CA GLY A 76 -18.21 17.53 0.83
C GLY A 76 -16.82 18.03 0.45
N ARG A 77 -16.26 18.97 1.22
CA ARG A 77 -14.90 19.48 1.02
C ARG A 77 -13.85 18.44 1.42
N GLN A 78 -14.05 17.74 2.53
CA GLN A 78 -13.19 16.64 2.96
C GLN A 78 -13.10 15.55 1.88
N VAL A 79 -14.25 15.09 1.38
CA VAL A 79 -14.34 14.08 0.30
C VAL A 79 -13.71 14.58 -1.00
N GLY A 80 -13.93 15.84 -1.38
CA GLY A 80 -13.34 16.42 -2.59
C GLY A 80 -11.80 16.46 -2.55
N LEU A 81 -11.24 16.80 -1.40
CA LEU A 81 -9.80 16.85 -1.16
C LEU A 81 -9.17 15.45 -1.26
N LEU A 82 -9.79 14.44 -0.62
CA LEU A 82 -9.35 13.05 -0.73
C LEU A 82 -9.47 12.53 -2.17
N ARG A 83 -10.55 12.87 -2.87
CA ARG A 83 -10.73 12.48 -4.28
C ARG A 83 -9.64 13.09 -5.16
N ALA A 84 -9.26 14.35 -4.93
CA ALA A 84 -8.16 14.98 -5.65
C ALA A 84 -6.83 14.26 -5.40
N ALA A 85 -6.55 13.85 -4.15
CA ALA A 85 -5.36 13.07 -3.83
C ALA A 85 -5.35 11.68 -4.47
N LEU A 86 -6.53 11.08 -4.66
CA LEU A 86 -6.71 9.76 -5.28
C LEU A 86 -6.89 9.80 -6.81
N GLY A 87 -6.72 10.95 -7.47
CA GLY A 87 -6.82 11.04 -8.94
C GLY A 87 -8.20 11.42 -9.50
N GLY A 88 -8.97 12.27 -8.82
CA GLY A 88 -10.10 13.02 -9.39
C GLY A 88 -11.41 12.25 -9.60
N ASP A 89 -11.36 11.03 -10.11
CA ASP A 89 -12.52 10.17 -10.39
C ASP A 89 -12.72 9.06 -9.36
N SER A 90 -11.84 9.01 -8.35
CA SER A 90 -11.85 7.98 -7.33
C SER A 90 -13.11 7.99 -6.46
N LYS A 91 -13.62 6.79 -6.17
CA LYS A 91 -14.75 6.60 -5.27
C LYS A 91 -14.31 6.80 -3.82
N VAL A 92 -14.80 7.88 -3.22
CA VAL A 92 -14.54 8.26 -1.83
C VAL A 92 -15.86 8.53 -1.14
N ALA A 93 -16.04 7.95 0.04
CA ALA A 93 -17.22 8.14 0.87
C ALA A 93 -16.84 8.10 2.37
N LEU A 94 -17.60 8.79 3.21
CA LEU A 94 -17.47 8.67 4.66
C LEU A 94 -17.87 7.25 5.10
N VAL A 95 -17.15 6.67 6.04
CA VAL A 95 -17.50 5.37 6.64
C VAL A 95 -18.65 5.58 7.63
N ALA A 96 -19.68 4.72 7.57
CA ALA A 96 -20.87 4.82 8.43
C ALA A 96 -20.66 4.23 9.85
N ASP A 97 -21.48 4.70 10.81
CA ASP A 97 -21.40 4.41 12.26
C ASP A 97 -22.10 3.10 12.70
N PRO A 98 -21.77 1.94 12.10
CA PRO A 98 -21.14 0.99 13.02
C PRO A 98 -19.75 0.56 12.56
N SER A 99 -19.47 0.60 11.26
CA SER A 99 -18.16 0.25 10.71
C SER A 99 -17.06 1.19 11.23
N ALA A 100 -17.38 2.48 11.40
CA ALA A 100 -16.45 3.46 11.94
C ALA A 100 -16.05 3.13 13.38
N ALA A 101 -16.98 2.74 14.26
CA ALA A 101 -16.69 2.39 15.64
C ALA A 101 -15.75 1.18 15.75
N THR A 102 -15.94 0.15 14.91
CA THR A 102 -15.04 -1.01 14.85
C THR A 102 -13.63 -0.64 14.40
N LEU A 103 -13.51 0.22 13.39
CA LEU A 103 -12.22 0.69 12.88
C LEU A 103 -11.48 1.58 13.90
N LEU A 104 -12.22 2.44 14.61
CA LEU A 104 -11.66 3.29 15.66
C LEU A 104 -11.15 2.48 16.85
N ALA A 105 -11.69 1.28 17.12
CA ALA A 105 -11.22 0.42 18.20
C ALA A 105 -9.76 -0.05 18.02
N THR A 106 -9.25 -0.10 16.79
CA THR A 106 -7.85 -0.42 16.50
C THR A 106 -7.00 0.81 16.19
N PHE A 107 -7.57 2.01 16.16
CA PHE A 107 -6.86 3.23 15.77
C PHE A 107 -6.12 3.88 16.96
N PRO A 108 -4.88 4.39 16.79
CA PRO A 108 -3.98 4.29 15.63
C PRO A 108 -2.91 3.20 15.84
N ASN A 109 -3.30 1.96 16.15
CA ASN A 109 -2.34 0.88 16.39
C ASN A 109 -1.48 0.64 15.13
N PRO A 110 -0.14 0.70 15.23
CA PRO A 110 0.76 0.56 14.09
C PRO A 110 0.71 -0.80 13.40
N SER A 111 0.11 -1.82 14.02
CA SER A 111 -0.15 -3.11 13.36
C SER A 111 -1.30 -3.05 12.34
N TYR A 112 -2.17 -2.04 12.42
CA TYR A 112 -3.36 -1.91 11.57
C TYR A 112 -3.40 -0.60 10.78
N TRP A 113 -2.62 0.41 11.18
CA TRP A 113 -2.70 1.76 10.63
C TRP A 113 -1.32 2.28 10.27
N TYR A 114 -1.16 2.65 9.00
CA TYR A 114 0.12 3.00 8.39
C TYR A 114 0.12 4.46 7.95
N GLN A 115 1.15 5.20 8.35
CA GLN A 115 1.40 6.57 7.88
C GLN A 115 2.33 6.53 6.68
N ARG A 116 2.59 7.70 6.06
CA ARG A 116 3.54 7.83 4.94
C ARG A 116 4.87 7.13 5.22
N GLU A 117 5.39 7.28 6.43
CA GLU A 117 6.71 6.77 6.85
C GLU A 117 6.72 5.26 7.05
N THR A 118 5.56 4.64 7.31
CA THR A 118 5.46 3.21 7.63
C THR A 118 4.73 2.39 6.57
N VAL A 119 4.06 3.03 5.60
CA VAL A 119 3.26 2.34 4.57
C VAL A 119 4.09 1.41 3.67
N ASP A 120 5.41 1.62 3.58
CA ASP A 120 6.33 0.71 2.89
C ASP A 120 6.35 -0.70 3.50
N GLN A 121 5.90 -0.88 4.75
CA GLN A 121 5.71 -2.20 5.36
C GLN A 121 4.64 -3.02 4.60
N LEU A 122 3.60 -2.37 4.05
CA LEU A 122 2.64 -3.05 3.18
C LEU A 122 3.29 -3.52 1.88
N SER A 123 4.20 -2.72 1.31
CA SER A 123 4.98 -3.13 0.13
C SER A 123 5.96 -4.27 0.44
N GLN A 124 6.46 -4.36 1.68
CA GLN A 124 7.23 -5.52 2.14
C GLN A 124 6.36 -6.79 2.17
N GLU A 125 5.17 -6.73 2.79
CA GLU A 125 4.22 -7.85 2.84
C GLU A 125 3.79 -8.29 1.44
N GLU A 126 3.54 -7.33 0.54
CA GLU A 126 3.23 -7.57 -0.87
C GLU A 126 4.35 -8.35 -1.56
N ALA A 127 5.60 -7.86 -1.45
CA ALA A 127 6.76 -8.49 -2.07
C ALA A 127 6.97 -9.94 -1.61
N HIS A 128 6.85 -10.19 -0.30
CA HIS A 128 6.99 -11.55 0.25
C HIS A 128 5.91 -12.49 -0.26
N THR A 129 4.67 -12.01 -0.36
CA THR A 129 3.55 -12.81 -0.86
C THR A 129 3.71 -13.13 -2.34
N ILE A 130 4.13 -12.15 -3.15
CA ILE A 130 4.43 -12.36 -4.58
C ILE A 130 5.58 -13.36 -4.74
N ALA A 131 6.67 -13.21 -3.99
CA ALA A 131 7.81 -14.11 -4.05
C ALA A 131 7.40 -15.56 -3.73
N ALA A 132 6.73 -15.78 -2.60
CA ALA A 132 6.24 -17.10 -2.20
C ALA A 132 5.33 -17.73 -3.27
N ARG A 133 4.43 -16.93 -3.87
CA ARG A 133 3.55 -17.37 -4.95
C ARG A 133 4.32 -17.80 -6.20
N LEU A 134 5.33 -17.03 -6.62
CA LEU A 134 6.12 -17.37 -7.79
C LEU A 134 6.91 -18.67 -7.56
N LEU A 135 7.51 -18.85 -6.39
CA LEU A 135 8.20 -20.10 -6.04
C LEU A 135 7.25 -21.29 -6.00
N GLN A 136 6.06 -21.11 -5.44
CA GLN A 136 5.03 -22.15 -5.47
C GLN A 136 4.73 -22.56 -6.92
N ARG A 137 4.54 -21.60 -7.82
CA ARG A 137 4.28 -21.89 -9.23
C ARG A 137 5.47 -22.60 -9.91
N LEU A 138 6.72 -22.25 -9.59
CA LEU A 138 7.91 -22.99 -10.06
C LEU A 138 7.95 -24.43 -9.57
N SER A 139 7.64 -24.63 -8.28
CA SER A 139 7.53 -25.97 -7.69
C SER A 139 6.45 -26.80 -8.37
N HIS A 140 5.29 -26.20 -8.70
CA HIS A 140 4.23 -26.87 -9.45
C HIS A 140 4.64 -27.23 -10.89
N ALA A 141 5.46 -26.38 -11.52
CA ALA A 141 6.09 -26.65 -12.81
C ALA A 141 7.25 -27.66 -12.74
N ARG A 142 7.55 -28.21 -11.54
CA ARG A 142 8.64 -29.17 -11.28
C ARG A 142 10.03 -28.62 -11.59
N VAL A 143 10.21 -27.31 -11.50
CA VAL A 143 11.53 -26.68 -11.56
C VAL A 143 12.26 -27.02 -10.25
N PRO A 144 13.48 -27.58 -10.30
CA PRO A 144 14.26 -27.84 -9.09
C PRO A 144 14.61 -26.54 -8.34
N LEU A 145 14.35 -26.50 -7.03
CA LEU A 145 14.62 -25.35 -6.16
C LEU A 145 15.63 -25.76 -5.06
N PRO A 146 16.93 -25.90 -5.38
CA PRO A 146 17.93 -26.42 -4.44
C PRO A 146 18.08 -25.57 -3.17
N ASP A 147 17.85 -24.25 -3.24
CA ASP A 147 17.72 -23.37 -2.07
C ASP A 147 16.50 -22.45 -2.21
N GLY A 148 15.31 -23.04 -2.11
CA GLY A 148 14.05 -22.30 -2.23
C GLY A 148 13.87 -21.21 -1.19
N ALA A 149 14.42 -21.36 0.02
CA ALA A 149 14.28 -20.36 1.08
C ALA A 149 15.12 -19.11 0.79
N ALA A 150 16.39 -19.28 0.40
CA ALA A 150 17.23 -18.14 0.00
C ALA A 150 16.67 -17.44 -1.23
N LEU A 151 16.24 -18.20 -2.25
CA LEU A 151 15.60 -17.64 -3.44
C LEU A 151 14.34 -16.83 -3.08
N GLN A 152 13.49 -17.31 -2.17
CA GLN A 152 12.30 -16.55 -1.76
C GLN A 152 12.67 -15.22 -1.11
N CYS A 153 13.68 -15.23 -0.24
CA CYS A 153 14.13 -14.05 0.48
C CYS A 153 14.72 -13.02 -0.49
N ASP A 154 15.64 -13.43 -1.35
CA ASP A 154 16.27 -12.56 -2.34
C ASP A 154 15.25 -11.99 -3.33
N LEU A 155 14.29 -12.81 -3.77
CA LEU A 155 13.21 -12.37 -4.64
C LEU A 155 12.30 -11.35 -3.95
N ALA A 156 11.93 -11.60 -2.69
CA ALA A 156 11.13 -10.64 -1.92
C ALA A 156 11.88 -9.31 -1.75
N CYS A 157 13.19 -9.34 -1.45
CA CYS A 157 14.01 -8.13 -1.36
C CYS A 157 14.04 -7.35 -2.69
N ALA A 158 14.33 -8.04 -3.79
CA ALA A 158 14.39 -7.42 -5.12
C ALA A 158 13.04 -6.82 -5.56
N LEU A 159 11.92 -7.50 -5.27
CA LEU A 159 10.58 -6.99 -5.55
C LEU A 159 10.25 -5.78 -4.66
N GLN A 160 10.59 -5.84 -3.37
CA GLN A 160 10.35 -4.75 -2.43
C GLN A 160 11.06 -3.46 -2.88
N GLU A 161 12.33 -3.55 -3.29
CA GLU A 161 13.07 -2.39 -3.81
C GLU A 161 12.30 -1.69 -4.94
N VAL A 162 11.70 -2.46 -5.85
CA VAL A 162 10.87 -1.91 -6.93
C VAL A 162 9.58 -1.31 -6.37
N LEU A 163 8.89 -1.97 -5.44
CA LEU A 163 7.61 -1.49 -4.89
C LEU A 163 7.74 -0.19 -4.09
N VAL A 164 8.87 0.04 -3.42
CA VAL A 164 9.12 1.28 -2.64
C VAL A 164 9.85 2.36 -3.45
N SER A 165 10.42 2.02 -4.61
CA SER A 165 11.12 2.97 -5.48
C SER A 165 10.18 3.99 -6.11
N ASP A 166 10.73 5.17 -6.42
CA ASP A 166 10.15 6.24 -7.24
C ASP A 166 8.62 6.33 -7.21
N GLU A 167 8.10 7.20 -6.33
CA GLU A 167 6.66 7.48 -6.19
C GLU A 167 6.01 8.00 -7.48
N THR A 168 6.80 8.43 -8.48
CA THR A 168 6.31 8.93 -9.78
C THR A 168 6.23 7.86 -10.87
N MET A 169 6.76 6.66 -10.62
CA MET A 169 6.75 5.57 -11.58
C MET A 169 5.31 5.11 -11.87
N THR A 170 4.97 5.01 -13.16
CA THR A 170 3.67 4.49 -13.59
C THR A 170 3.48 3.03 -13.18
N ILE A 171 2.23 2.60 -13.05
CA ILE A 171 1.92 1.20 -12.71
C ILE A 171 2.46 0.22 -13.75
N GLU A 172 2.36 0.57 -15.04
CA GLU A 172 2.93 -0.24 -16.12
C GLU A 172 4.46 -0.33 -16.04
N GLY A 173 5.13 0.79 -15.76
CA GLY A 173 6.59 0.82 -15.57
C GLY A 173 7.03 -0.02 -14.37
N ARG A 174 6.29 0.07 -13.26
CA ARG A 174 6.54 -0.71 -12.05
C ARG A 174 6.37 -2.20 -12.30
N LEU A 175 5.28 -2.58 -12.96
CA LEU A 175 5.01 -3.95 -13.36
C LEU A 175 6.12 -4.52 -14.25
N ALA A 176 6.54 -3.78 -15.29
CA ALA A 176 7.64 -4.19 -16.14
C ALA A 176 8.94 -4.38 -15.34
N ARG A 177 9.23 -3.48 -14.41
CA ARG A 177 10.42 -3.57 -13.55
C ARG A 177 10.36 -4.75 -12.59
N LEU A 178 9.21 -5.07 -12.02
CA LEU A 178 8.99 -6.25 -11.17
C LEU A 178 9.31 -7.54 -11.92
N LEU A 179 8.87 -7.67 -13.17
CA LEU A 179 9.17 -8.84 -14.00
C LEU A 179 10.66 -8.95 -14.29
N VAL A 180 11.33 -7.84 -14.60
CA VAL A 180 12.78 -7.82 -14.84
C VAL A 180 13.56 -8.27 -13.61
N VAL A 181 13.27 -7.72 -12.42
CA VAL A 181 14.01 -8.10 -11.20
C VAL A 181 13.71 -9.55 -10.78
N ALA A 182 12.48 -10.03 -10.99
CA ALA A 182 12.14 -11.42 -10.75
C ALA A 182 12.92 -12.37 -11.68
N GLY A 183 12.96 -12.06 -12.98
CA GLY A 183 13.71 -12.83 -13.97
C GLY A 183 15.21 -12.89 -13.63
N ASN A 184 15.82 -11.75 -13.30
CA ASN A 184 17.22 -11.67 -12.90
C ASN A 184 17.51 -12.50 -11.63
N THR A 185 16.61 -12.46 -10.64
CA THR A 185 16.76 -13.22 -9.40
C THR A 185 16.66 -14.73 -9.66
N PHE A 186 15.69 -15.17 -10.47
CA PHE A 186 15.61 -16.57 -10.87
C PHE A 186 16.83 -17.03 -11.66
N GLN A 187 17.33 -16.22 -12.59
CA GLN A 187 18.54 -16.53 -13.35
C GLN A 187 19.76 -16.70 -12.43
N HIS A 188 19.89 -15.86 -11.40
CA HIS A 188 20.98 -15.93 -10.44
C HIS A 188 20.98 -17.26 -9.67
N HIS A 189 19.81 -17.70 -9.20
CA HIS A 189 19.67 -18.90 -8.36
C HIS A 189 19.56 -20.21 -9.14
N LEU A 190 18.88 -20.21 -10.29
CA LEU A 190 18.57 -21.41 -11.07
C LEU A 190 19.53 -21.64 -12.24
N GLY A 191 20.35 -20.63 -12.57
CA GLY A 191 21.29 -20.67 -13.67
C GLY A 191 20.65 -20.47 -15.06
N PRO A 192 21.47 -20.37 -16.12
CA PRO A 192 21.01 -19.99 -17.45
C PRO A 192 20.09 -21.01 -18.13
N ASN A 193 20.13 -22.28 -17.69
CA ASN A 193 19.33 -23.35 -18.28
C ASN A 193 17.86 -23.33 -17.85
N ALA A 194 17.51 -22.56 -16.81
CA ALA A 194 16.12 -22.39 -16.36
C ALA A 194 15.36 -21.29 -17.13
N LEU A 195 16.07 -20.35 -17.76
CA LEU A 195 15.53 -19.14 -18.40
C LEU A 195 14.48 -19.36 -19.50
N PRO A 196 14.62 -20.31 -20.45
CA PRO A 196 13.69 -20.41 -21.56
C PRO A 196 12.26 -20.79 -21.14
N GLN A 197 12.12 -21.47 -19.99
CA GLN A 197 10.82 -21.81 -19.41
C GLN A 197 10.24 -20.67 -18.56
N LEU A 198 11.10 -19.80 -18.02
CA LEU A 198 10.72 -18.66 -17.19
C LEU A 198 10.17 -17.51 -18.02
N ASP A 199 10.79 -17.16 -19.14
CA ASP A 199 10.37 -16.02 -19.97
C ASP A 199 8.96 -16.20 -20.56
N ALA A 200 8.58 -17.44 -20.88
CA ALA A 200 7.25 -17.76 -21.38
C ALA A 200 6.15 -17.65 -20.31
N TRP A 201 6.53 -17.73 -19.03
CA TRP A 201 5.60 -17.87 -17.91
C TRP A 201 5.56 -16.65 -16.98
N LEU A 202 6.67 -15.93 -16.84
CA LEU A 202 6.82 -14.76 -15.99
C LEU A 202 6.20 -13.52 -16.65
N THR A 203 4.87 -13.51 -16.66
CA THR A 203 4.02 -12.45 -17.20
C THR A 203 3.42 -11.63 -16.04
N PRO A 204 2.79 -10.46 -16.30
CA PRO A 204 2.04 -9.74 -15.28
C PRO A 204 1.06 -10.60 -14.48
N ALA A 205 0.36 -11.53 -15.15
CA ALA A 205 -0.57 -12.46 -14.51
C ALA A 205 0.11 -13.45 -13.54
N ALA A 206 1.44 -13.62 -13.64
CA ALA A 206 2.22 -14.40 -12.69
C ALA A 206 2.31 -13.74 -11.32
N LEU A 207 2.32 -12.40 -11.29
CA LEU A 207 2.39 -11.62 -10.05
C LEU A 207 1.05 -11.55 -9.32
N LEU A 208 -0.06 -11.79 -10.01
CA LEU A 208 -1.41 -11.75 -9.43
C LEU A 208 -1.80 -13.10 -8.81
N PRO A 209 -2.79 -13.12 -7.89
CA PRO A 209 -3.43 -14.36 -7.46
C PRO A 209 -3.99 -15.13 -8.66
N ALA A 210 -4.07 -16.46 -8.56
CA ALA A 210 -4.84 -17.22 -9.55
C ALA A 210 -6.30 -16.74 -9.49
N ALA A 211 -6.95 -16.58 -10.65
CA ALA A 211 -8.37 -16.30 -10.70
C ALA A 211 -9.10 -17.38 -9.88
N GLN A 212 -9.80 -16.98 -8.81
CA GLN A 212 -10.66 -17.90 -8.09
C GLN A 212 -11.74 -18.34 -9.08
N VAL A 213 -11.76 -19.64 -9.41
CA VAL A 213 -12.92 -20.24 -10.06
C VAL A 213 -14.07 -20.06 -9.07
N ASP A 214 -15.02 -19.20 -9.40
CA ASP A 214 -16.20 -18.98 -8.60
C ASP A 214 -17.06 -20.25 -8.66
N VAL A 215 -16.87 -21.15 -7.67
CA VAL A 215 -17.65 -22.39 -7.51
C VAL A 215 -19.11 -22.07 -7.12
N SER A 216 -19.48 -20.79 -6.98
CA SER A 216 -20.84 -20.34 -6.63
C SER A 216 -21.81 -20.31 -7.83
N ARG A 217 -21.35 -20.68 -9.04
CA ARG A 217 -22.25 -20.96 -10.18
C ARG A 217 -22.23 -22.45 -10.51
N GLY A 218 -23.03 -23.20 -9.76
CA GLY A 218 -23.57 -24.48 -10.23
C GLY A 218 -24.58 -24.28 -11.37
N PRO A 219 -24.89 -25.34 -12.13
CA PRO A 219 -25.71 -25.28 -13.36
C PRO A 219 -27.13 -24.74 -13.13
#